data_AF-A0A1E4SQ90-F1
#
_entry.id   AF-A0A1E4SQ90-F1
#
_cell.length_a   1.000
_cell.length_b   1.000
_cell.length_c   1.000
_cell.angle_alpha   90.00
_cell.angle_beta   90.00
_cell.angle_gamma   90.00
#
_symmetry.space_group_name_H-M   'P 1'
#
loop_
_entity.id
_entity.type
_entity.pdbx_description
1 polymer ?
#
loop_
_entity_poly.entity_id
_entity_poly.type
_entity_poly.pdbx_seq_one_letter_code
_entity_poly.pdbx_strand_id
1 'polypeptide(L)'
;ITFVDFRGNVFTIPHGSRFFVIKSYSILDVNSSFTHNIWTSTELGNKKLNRAFKETLALGGKIILLFLVNASGKFCGVAEMTNEIDYQSSSDIWVEQTRWKGIFPVEWRLIKDVPNKFFYHLKVPANENKPVTNSRDTQEIPSNIGTSMLKIMSSFK
;
A
#
# COMPACT_ATOMS: atom_id res chain seq x y z
N ILE A 1 3.16 -16.67 -7.09
CA ILE A 1 2.52 -15.99 -8.25
C ILE A 1 3.46 -14.89 -8.70
N THR A 2 3.55 -14.70 -10.01
CA THR A 2 4.47 -13.77 -10.67
C THR A 2 3.68 -12.65 -11.32
N PHE A 3 4.20 -11.43 -11.24
CA PHE A 3 3.61 -10.20 -11.77
C PHE A 3 4.67 -9.40 -12.53
N VAL A 4 4.24 -8.43 -13.33
CA VAL A 4 5.12 -7.51 -14.07
C VAL A 4 4.93 -6.10 -13.53
N ASP A 5 6.02 -5.43 -13.18
CA ASP A 5 6.00 -4.06 -12.68
C ASP A 5 5.82 -3.03 -13.82
N PHE A 6 5.66 -1.75 -13.48
CA PHE A 6 5.48 -0.68 -14.47
C PHE A 6 6.70 -0.45 -15.38
N ARG A 7 7.86 -1.07 -15.09
CA ARG A 7 9.08 -1.03 -15.90
C ARG A 7 9.29 -2.31 -16.72
N GLY A 8 8.35 -3.25 -16.65
CA GLY A 8 8.46 -4.55 -17.34
C GLY A 8 9.24 -5.61 -16.56
N ASN A 9 9.69 -5.32 -15.34
CA ASN A 9 10.41 -6.30 -14.53
C ASN A 9 9.46 -7.28 -13.87
N VAL A 10 9.92 -8.52 -13.76
CA VAL A 10 9.17 -9.57 -13.07
C VAL A 10 9.37 -9.46 -11.56
N PHE A 11 8.27 -9.51 -10.79
CA PHE A 11 8.31 -9.63 -9.34
C PHE A 11 7.36 -10.72 -8.83
N THR A 12 7.65 -11.24 -7.64
CA THR A 12 6.86 -12.29 -7.00
C THR A 12 6.35 -11.85 -5.64
N ILE A 13 5.23 -12.45 -5.23
CA ILE A 13 4.71 -12.33 -3.87
C ILE A 13 5.01 -13.64 -3.13
N PRO A 14 6.01 -13.67 -2.23
CA PRO A 14 6.35 -14.88 -1.48
C PRO A 14 5.25 -15.24 -0.47
N HIS A 15 5.26 -16.50 -0.03
CA HIS A 15 4.42 -16.94 1.08
C HIS A 15 4.71 -16.11 2.34
N GLY A 16 3.70 -15.88 3.18
CA GLY A 16 3.83 -15.02 4.37
C GLY A 16 3.75 -13.51 4.08
N SER A 17 3.61 -13.09 2.82
CA SER A 17 3.39 -11.68 2.49
C SER A 17 2.04 -11.16 2.99
N ARG A 18 2.03 -9.91 3.44
CA ARG A 18 0.84 -9.22 3.99
C ARG A 18 0.51 -7.98 3.16
N PHE A 19 -0.75 -7.61 3.15
CA PHE A 19 -1.29 -6.55 2.31
C PHE A 19 -1.97 -5.49 3.17
N PHE A 20 -1.73 -4.22 2.84
CA PHE A 20 -2.33 -3.09 3.54
C PHE A 20 -2.90 -2.08 2.54
N VAL A 21 -4.08 -1.55 2.82
CA VAL A 21 -4.56 -0.37 2.12
C VAL A 21 -3.90 0.87 2.71
N ILE A 22 -3.38 1.73 1.85
CA ILE A 22 -2.84 3.04 2.22
C ILE A 22 -3.78 4.12 1.69
N LYS A 23 -4.27 4.98 2.58
CA LYS A 23 -5.20 6.06 2.24
C LYS A 23 -4.46 7.39 2.26
N SER A 24 -4.28 7.97 1.08
CA SER A 24 -3.80 9.35 0.96
C SER A 24 -4.97 10.33 0.84
N TYR A 25 -4.83 11.50 1.45
CA TYR A 25 -5.75 12.63 1.19
C TYR A 25 -5.44 13.36 -0.11
N SER A 26 -4.21 13.22 -0.63
CA SER A 26 -3.74 13.94 -1.81
C SER A 26 -3.09 13.00 -2.82
N ILE A 27 -3.44 13.17 -4.10
CA ILE A 27 -2.71 12.54 -5.20
C ILE A 27 -1.28 13.09 -5.31
N LEU A 28 -1.05 14.33 -4.87
CA LEU A 28 0.28 14.93 -4.86
C LEU A 28 1.21 14.18 -3.92
N ASP A 29 0.75 13.76 -2.73
CA ASP A 29 1.57 12.95 -1.83
C ASP A 29 1.95 11.60 -2.46
N VAL A 30 1.01 10.97 -3.18
CA VAL A 30 1.27 9.73 -3.92
C VAL A 30 2.33 9.94 -5.01
N ASN A 31 2.26 11.05 -5.75
CA ASN A 31 3.26 11.39 -6.76
C ASN A 31 4.63 11.72 -6.13
N SER A 32 4.64 12.42 -4.99
CA SER A 32 5.86 12.69 -4.21
C SER A 32 6.50 11.39 -3.76
N SER A 33 5.69 10.44 -3.26
CA SER A 33 6.14 9.10 -2.88
C SER A 33 6.73 8.32 -4.04
N PHE A 34 6.08 8.34 -5.20
CA PHE A 34 6.59 7.70 -6.40
C PHE A 34 7.95 8.26 -6.81
N THR A 35 8.11 9.58 -6.73
CA THR A 35 9.35 10.26 -7.12
C THR A 35 10.49 9.97 -6.14
N HIS A 36 10.21 9.96 -4.83
CA HIS A 36 11.23 9.89 -3.79
C HIS A 36 11.39 8.50 -3.15
N ASN A 37 10.56 7.53 -3.52
CA ASN A 37 10.55 6.15 -2.99
C ASN A 37 10.43 6.07 -1.46
N ILE A 38 9.63 6.96 -0.87
CA ILE A 38 9.34 6.95 0.56
C ILE A 38 7.85 7.11 0.82
N TRP A 39 7.39 6.69 2.00
CA TRP A 39 6.05 6.98 2.51
C TRP A 39 6.09 7.25 4.01
N THR A 40 5.00 7.83 4.49
CA THR A 40 4.71 8.03 5.91
C THR A 40 3.20 7.89 6.14
N SER A 41 2.80 7.35 7.27
CA SER A 41 1.39 7.29 7.71
C SER A 41 1.24 8.05 9.04
N THR A 42 0.04 7.99 9.62
CA THR A 42 -0.19 8.43 11.01
C THR A 42 0.69 7.65 11.98
N GLU A 43 0.93 8.18 13.18
CA GLU A 43 1.75 7.50 14.20
C GLU A 43 1.27 6.06 14.48
N LEU A 44 -0.06 5.87 14.60
CA LEU A 44 -0.65 4.56 14.80
C LEU A 44 -0.46 3.65 13.58
N GLY A 45 -0.63 4.20 12.37
CA GLY A 45 -0.40 3.48 11.12
C GLY A 45 1.05 3.04 10.98
N ASN A 46 2.00 3.93 11.27
CA ASN A 46 3.42 3.64 11.30
C ASN A 46 3.76 2.53 12.30
N LYS A 47 3.28 2.62 13.55
CA LYS A 47 3.47 1.55 14.55
C LYS A 47 2.96 0.19 14.05
N LYS A 48 1.78 0.18 13.41
CA LYS A 48 1.18 -1.03 12.85
C LYS A 48 2.01 -1.62 11.70
N LEU A 49 2.40 -0.79 10.73
CA LEU A 49 3.18 -1.21 9.57
C LEU A 49 4.58 -1.69 9.98
N ASN A 50 5.24 -1.01 10.91
CA ASN A 50 6.56 -1.40 11.38
C ASN A 50 6.55 -2.77 12.07
N ARG A 51 5.55 -3.02 12.94
CA ARG A 51 5.37 -4.34 13.54
C ARG A 51 5.13 -5.40 12.49
N ALA A 52 4.22 -5.13 11.55
CA ALA A 52 3.91 -6.07 10.47
C ALA A 52 5.14 -6.37 9.61
N PHE A 53 5.96 -5.36 9.30
CA PHE A 53 7.19 -5.52 8.52
C PHE A 53 8.17 -6.48 9.20
N LYS A 54 8.46 -6.29 10.49
CA LYS A 54 9.36 -7.17 11.25
C LYS A 54 8.89 -8.62 11.27
N GLU A 55 7.61 -8.83 11.57
CA GLU A 55 6.99 -10.17 11.61
C GLU A 55 7.02 -10.84 10.22
N THR A 56 6.79 -10.07 9.17
CA THR A 56 6.71 -10.56 7.79
C THR A 56 8.09 -10.89 7.24
N LEU A 57 9.08 -10.04 7.52
CA LEU A 57 10.47 -10.24 7.10
C LEU A 57 11.06 -11.52 7.71
N ALA A 58 10.77 -11.79 8.99
CA ALA A 58 11.18 -13.01 9.68
C ALA A 58 10.64 -14.30 9.00
N LEU A 59 9.52 -14.20 8.28
CA LEU A 59 8.91 -15.30 7.53
C LEU A 59 9.32 -15.33 6.05
N GLY A 60 10.23 -14.45 5.61
CA GLY A 60 10.60 -14.29 4.20
C GLY A 60 9.49 -13.69 3.32
N GLY A 61 8.47 -13.10 3.94
CA GLY A 61 7.36 -12.44 3.26
C GLY A 61 7.67 -11.00 2.87
N LYS A 62 6.73 -10.36 2.16
CA LYS A 62 6.78 -8.93 1.80
C LYS A 62 5.58 -8.16 2.33
N ILE A 63 5.75 -6.87 2.59
CA ILE A 63 4.66 -5.94 2.87
C ILE A 63 4.26 -5.23 1.57
N ILE A 64 3.03 -5.48 1.13
CA ILE A 64 2.47 -4.89 -0.08
C ILE A 64 1.44 -3.82 0.29
N LEU A 65 1.60 -2.65 -0.29
CA LEU A 65 0.81 -1.45 -0.02
C LEU A 65 -0.07 -1.14 -1.24
N LEU A 66 -1.38 -1.07 -1.03
CA LEU A 66 -2.41 -0.81 -2.04
C LEU A 66 -2.91 0.62 -1.87
N PHE A 67 -2.52 1.52 -2.76
CA PHE A 67 -2.78 2.96 -2.61
C PHE A 67 -4.18 3.34 -3.11
N LEU A 68 -4.94 4.02 -2.25
CA LEU A 68 -6.29 4.49 -2.50
C LEU A 68 -6.44 5.94 -2.04
N VAL A 69 -6.50 6.87 -2.99
CA VAL A 69 -6.71 8.30 -2.70
C VAL A 69 -8.14 8.54 -2.21
N ASN A 70 -8.32 9.39 -1.20
CA ASN A 70 -9.63 9.76 -0.68
C ASN A 70 -10.46 10.47 -1.75
N ALA A 71 -11.75 10.12 -1.81
CA ALA A 71 -12.72 10.64 -2.79
C ALA A 71 -12.35 10.45 -4.28
N SER A 72 -11.29 9.71 -4.62
CA SER A 72 -10.89 9.49 -6.02
C SER A 72 -11.75 8.45 -6.75
N GLY A 73 -12.43 7.58 -6.01
CA GLY A 73 -13.17 6.45 -6.56
C GLY A 73 -12.29 5.36 -7.20
N LYS A 74 -10.97 5.36 -6.97
CA LYS A 74 -10.01 4.45 -7.62
C LYS A 74 -8.79 4.12 -6.73
N PHE A 75 -8.33 2.88 -6.83
CA PHE A 75 -6.96 2.52 -6.41
C PHE A 75 -5.98 2.99 -7.49
N CYS A 76 -4.86 3.61 -7.11
CA CYS A 76 -3.95 4.26 -8.07
C CYS A 76 -2.58 3.59 -8.21
N GLY A 77 -2.24 2.63 -7.33
CA GLY A 77 -1.01 1.87 -7.49
C GLY A 77 -0.70 0.93 -6.35
N VAL A 78 0.44 0.26 -6.50
CA VAL A 78 0.96 -0.75 -5.58
C VAL A 78 2.43 -0.48 -5.32
N ALA A 79 2.84 -0.50 -4.06
CA ALA A 79 4.25 -0.45 -3.67
C ALA A 79 4.57 -1.55 -2.66
N GLU A 80 5.86 -1.84 -2.51
CA GLU A 80 6.41 -2.72 -1.49
C GLU A 80 7.11 -1.87 -0.43
N MET A 81 6.84 -2.07 0.86
CA MET A 81 7.67 -1.49 1.91
C MET A 81 8.97 -2.29 2.01
N THR A 82 10.11 -1.61 1.88
CA THR A 82 11.42 -2.27 1.73
C THR A 82 12.29 -2.23 2.98
N ASN A 83 11.95 -1.41 3.97
CA ASN A 83 12.66 -1.34 5.25
C ASN A 83 11.72 -0.90 6.39
N GLU A 84 12.23 -1.01 7.61
CA GLU A 84 11.60 -0.49 8.83
C GLU A 84 11.35 1.02 8.76
N ILE A 85 10.47 1.50 9.63
CA ILE A 85 10.21 2.93 9.80
C ILE A 85 11.31 3.55 10.64
N ASP A 86 11.95 4.58 10.11
CA ASP A 86 12.81 5.46 10.87
C ASP A 86 11.96 6.59 11.48
N TYR A 87 11.67 6.47 12.78
CA TYR A 87 10.84 7.42 13.53
C TYR A 87 11.49 8.79 13.79
N GLN A 88 12.80 8.92 13.54
CA GLN A 88 13.53 10.18 13.74
C GLN A 88 13.55 11.04 12.47
N SER A 89 13.30 10.45 11.31
CA SER A 89 13.25 11.19 10.06
C SER A 89 11.88 11.83 9.79
N SER A 90 11.94 12.93 9.04
CA SER A 90 10.81 13.67 8.50
C SER A 90 11.19 14.21 7.11
N SER A 91 10.21 14.64 6.34
CA SER A 91 10.42 15.16 4.99
C SER A 91 9.36 16.22 4.69
N ASP A 92 9.75 17.21 3.91
CA ASP A 92 8.95 18.36 3.49
C ASP A 92 8.25 18.16 2.14
N ILE A 93 8.38 16.97 1.53
CA ILE A 93 7.77 16.64 0.22
C ILE A 93 6.24 16.43 0.28
N TRP A 94 5.70 16.33 1.50
CA TRP A 94 4.27 16.11 1.74
C TRP A 94 3.50 17.43 1.67
N VAL A 95 2.26 17.37 1.19
CA VAL A 95 1.39 18.55 1.11
C VAL A 95 1.17 19.18 2.49
N GLU A 96 0.97 18.35 3.52
CA GLU A 96 0.90 18.80 4.91
C GLU A 96 2.26 18.56 5.58
N GLN A 97 3.01 19.62 5.87
CA GLN A 97 4.42 19.49 6.30
C GLN A 97 4.61 19.23 7.81
N THR A 98 3.64 19.59 8.65
CA THR A 98 3.83 19.60 10.11
C THR A 98 3.39 18.33 10.83
N ARG A 99 2.62 17.48 10.15
CA ARG A 99 1.91 16.36 10.77
C ARG A 99 2.69 15.05 10.76
N TRP A 100 3.53 14.84 9.75
CA TRP A 100 4.09 13.53 9.47
C TRP A 100 5.46 13.34 10.10
N LYS A 101 5.59 12.27 10.89
CA LYS A 101 6.84 11.84 11.50
C LYS A 101 7.01 10.35 11.27
N GLY A 102 8.25 9.95 11.01
CA GLY A 102 8.56 8.58 10.69
C GLY A 102 8.43 8.32 9.19
N ILE A 103 9.52 7.94 8.56
CA ILE A 103 9.57 7.62 7.13
C ILE A 103 9.95 6.17 6.95
N PHE A 104 9.38 5.52 5.94
CA PHE A 104 9.86 4.23 5.46
C PHE A 104 10.01 4.22 3.95
N PRO A 105 11.03 3.51 3.44
CA PRO A 105 11.24 3.38 2.01
C PRO A 105 10.19 2.44 1.40
N VAL A 106 9.79 2.79 0.18
CA VAL A 106 8.87 1.99 -0.63
C VAL A 106 9.43 1.81 -2.03
N GLU A 107 9.21 0.64 -2.63
CA GLU A 107 9.47 0.41 -4.04
C GLU A 107 8.14 0.27 -4.79
N TRP A 108 7.86 1.20 -5.70
CA TRP A 108 6.65 1.14 -6.51
C TRP A 108 6.72 -0.05 -7.48
N ARG A 109 5.63 -0.82 -7.54
CA ARG A 109 5.46 -1.98 -8.42
C ARG A 109 4.47 -1.68 -9.54
N LEU A 110 3.35 -1.05 -9.23
CA LEU A 110 2.33 -0.68 -10.22
C LEU A 110 1.91 0.78 -10.03
N ILE A 111 1.73 1.49 -11.13
CA ILE A 111 1.15 2.84 -11.17
C ILE A 111 0.00 2.76 -12.16
N LYS A 112 -1.21 2.62 -11.63
CA LYS A 112 -2.40 2.40 -12.46
C LYS A 112 -3.65 2.74 -11.70
N ASP A 113 -4.49 3.53 -12.35
CA ASP A 113 -5.82 3.85 -11.88
C ASP A 113 -6.80 2.74 -12.21
N VAL A 114 -7.34 2.09 -11.18
CA VAL A 114 -8.37 1.06 -11.32
C VAL A 114 -9.62 1.50 -10.56
N PRO A 115 -10.77 1.69 -11.25
CA PRO A 115 -12.01 2.10 -10.62
C PRO A 115 -12.49 1.15 -9.52
N ASN A 116 -13.02 1.72 -8.44
CA ASN A 116 -13.51 0.98 -7.27
C ASN A 116 -14.53 -0.12 -7.58
N LYS A 117 -15.31 0.04 -8.66
CA LYS A 117 -16.31 -0.94 -9.11
C LYS A 117 -15.73 -2.34 -9.33
N PHE A 118 -14.45 -2.44 -9.72
CA PHE A 118 -13.78 -3.72 -9.92
C PHE A 118 -13.42 -4.42 -8.61
N PHE A 119 -13.48 -3.73 -7.48
CA PHE A 119 -13.11 -4.26 -6.16
C PHE A 119 -14.30 -4.45 -5.21
N TYR A 120 -15.52 -4.04 -5.58
CA TYR A 120 -16.68 -4.08 -4.67
C TYR A 120 -17.05 -5.49 -4.18
N HIS A 121 -16.75 -6.52 -4.98
CA HIS A 121 -16.99 -7.91 -4.62
C HIS A 121 -16.00 -8.44 -3.58
N LEU A 122 -14.87 -7.76 -3.37
CA LEU A 122 -13.85 -8.13 -2.39
C LEU A 122 -14.19 -7.51 -1.04
N LYS A 123 -14.64 -8.35 -0.11
CA LYS A 123 -15.09 -7.94 1.24
C LYS A 123 -14.06 -8.28 2.29
N VAL A 124 -13.80 -7.36 3.21
CA VAL A 124 -12.78 -7.53 4.27
C VAL A 124 -13.45 -7.99 5.56
N PRO A 125 -13.26 -9.24 6.03
CA PRO A 125 -13.94 -9.75 7.23
C PRO A 125 -13.63 -8.93 8.48
N ALA A 126 -12.39 -8.49 8.63
CA ALA A 126 -11.94 -7.64 9.74
C ALA A 126 -12.48 -6.20 9.70
N ASN A 127 -13.25 -5.83 8.68
CA ASN A 127 -13.88 -4.52 8.53
C ASN A 127 -15.39 -4.70 8.26
N GLU A 128 -16.06 -5.50 9.09
CA GLU A 128 -17.51 -5.75 9.05
C GLU A 128 -17.99 -6.29 7.68
N ASN A 129 -17.14 -7.06 6.98
CA ASN A 129 -17.40 -7.54 5.61
C ASN A 129 -17.73 -6.43 4.61
N LYS A 130 -17.30 -5.19 4.88
CA LYS A 130 -17.42 -4.08 3.92
C LYS A 130 -16.50 -4.32 2.72
N PRO A 131 -16.84 -3.78 1.53
CA PRO A 131 -15.95 -3.78 0.39
C PRO A 131 -14.57 -3.22 0.74
N VAL A 132 -13.51 -3.74 0.12
CA VAL A 132 -12.13 -3.29 0.38
C VAL A 132 -11.92 -1.80 0.08
N THR A 133 -12.76 -1.21 -0.76
CA THR A 133 -12.81 0.22 -1.06
C THR A 133 -13.19 1.08 0.15
N ASN A 134 -13.79 0.49 1.18
CA ASN A 134 -14.20 1.15 2.42
C ASN A 134 -13.14 1.03 3.52
N SER A 135 -11.95 0.54 3.18
CA SER A 135 -10.83 0.42 4.09
C SER A 135 -10.34 1.78 4.59
N ARG A 136 -9.99 1.84 5.86
CA ARG A 136 -9.26 2.98 6.45
C ARG A 136 -7.76 2.85 6.16
N ASP A 137 -7.02 3.92 6.47
CA ASP A 137 -5.57 3.90 6.33
C ASP A 137 -4.96 2.76 7.15
N THR A 138 -3.98 2.06 6.57
CA THR A 138 -3.32 0.88 7.12
C THR A 138 -4.25 -0.30 7.46
N GLN A 139 -5.44 -0.39 6.85
CA GLN A 139 -6.29 -1.59 6.97
C GLN A 139 -5.55 -2.81 6.40
N GLU A 140 -5.44 -3.86 7.21
CA GLU A 140 -4.85 -5.11 6.76
C GLU A 140 -5.86 -5.91 5.93
N ILE A 141 -5.37 -6.49 4.83
CA ILE A 141 -6.17 -7.24 3.87
C ILE A 141 -5.71 -8.71 3.88
N PRO A 142 -6.64 -9.67 4.03
CA PRO A 142 -6.32 -11.09 3.94
C PRO A 142 -5.57 -11.44 2.65
N SER A 143 -4.58 -12.32 2.74
CA SER A 143 -3.63 -12.59 1.64
C SER A 143 -4.31 -13.02 0.33
N ASN A 144 -5.37 -13.83 0.42
CA ASN A 144 -6.18 -14.23 -0.74
C ASN A 144 -6.88 -13.04 -1.42
N ILE A 145 -7.39 -12.09 -0.64
CA ILE A 145 -8.03 -10.87 -1.14
C ILE A 145 -6.98 -9.92 -1.73
N GLY A 146 -5.88 -9.69 -1.01
CA GLY A 146 -4.79 -8.83 -1.49
C GLY A 146 -4.17 -9.33 -2.79
N THR A 147 -3.98 -10.64 -2.91
CA THR A 147 -3.54 -11.28 -4.16
C THR A 147 -4.55 -11.09 -5.29
N SER A 148 -5.86 -11.17 -4.99
CA SER A 148 -6.92 -10.93 -5.98
C SER A 148 -6.94 -9.48 -6.45
N MET A 149 -6.77 -8.52 -5.54
CA MET A 149 -6.61 -7.11 -5.89
C MET A 149 -5.41 -6.88 -6.80
N LEU A 150 -4.25 -7.46 -6.46
CA LEU A 150 -3.03 -7.32 -7.25
C LEU A 150 -3.21 -7.88 -8.67
N LYS A 151 -3.89 -9.02 -8.83
CA LYS A 151 -4.23 -9.58 -10.15
C LYS A 151 -5.14 -8.65 -10.96
N ILE A 152 -6.15 -8.06 -10.32
CA ILE A 152 -7.02 -7.08 -10.98
C ILE A 152 -6.19 -5.88 -11.44
N MET A 153 -5.34 -5.33 -10.57
CA MET A 153 -4.51 -4.16 -10.92
C MET A 153 -3.47 -4.46 -12.00
N SER A 154 -2.84 -5.64 -11.96
CA SER A 154 -1.84 -6.02 -12.97
C SER A 154 -2.47 -6.23 -14.36
N SER A 155 -3.68 -6.77 -14.42
CA SER A 155 -4.38 -7.09 -15.68
C SER A 155 -5.22 -5.95 -16.27
N PHE A 156 -5.52 -4.92 -15.47
CA PHE A 156 -6.32 -3.78 -15.93
C PHE A 156 -5.60 -3.05 -17.08
N LYS A 157 -6.32 -2.74 -18.17
CA LYS A 157 -5.79 -2.05 -19.36
C LYS A 157 -6.14 -0.59 -19.33
#